data_AF-A0A0K9P124-F1
#
_entry.id   AF-A0A0K9P124-F1
#
_cell.length_a   1.000
_cell.length_b   1.000
_cell.length_c   1.000
_cell.angle_alpha   90.00
_cell.angle_beta   90.00
_cell.angle_gamma   90.00
#
_symmetry.space_group_name_H-M   'P 1'
#
loop_
_entity.id
_entity.type
_entity.pdbx_description
1 polymer ?
#
loop_
_entity_poly.entity_id
_entity_poly.type
_entity_poly.pdbx_seq_one_letter_code
_entity_poly.pdbx_strand_id
1 'polypeptide(L)'
;MVEEVRRQFNTIPGLMEGTVRPDYAKCVKISTDASLREMIPPGALVMLTPLIAGTFFGVETLSGVLAGALVSGIQCQTPARGAWDNAKYIEAGVSEHAKTLGPKGSECHKAAVIGDTIGDPLKDTSGPSLNILIKLMTVESLVFAPFFAEHGGSLFRI
;
A
#
# COMPACT_ATOMS: atom_id res chain seq x y z
N MET A 1 3.73 16.01 0.33
CA MET A 1 4.93 15.81 1.17
C MET A 1 6.17 16.46 0.54
N VAL A 2 6.60 16.04 -0.66
CA VAL A 2 7.81 16.58 -1.33
C VAL A 2 7.80 18.10 -1.47
N GLU A 3 6.70 18.68 -1.94
CA GLU A 3 6.58 20.14 -2.10
C GLU A 3 6.66 20.89 -0.78
N GLU A 4 6.07 20.36 0.29
CA GLU A 4 6.14 20.99 1.62
C GLU A 4 7.57 20.94 2.17
N VAL A 5 8.26 19.81 2.03
CA VAL A 5 9.66 19.68 2.43
C VAL A 5 10.54 20.65 1.64
N ARG A 6 10.36 20.74 0.31
CA ARG A 6 11.06 21.71 -0.55
C ARG A 6 10.75 23.15 -0.13
N ARG A 7 9.49 23.46 0.18
CA ARG A 7 9.08 24.79 0.66
C ARG A 7 9.82 25.14 1.95
N GLN A 8 9.87 24.24 2.93
CA GLN A 8 10.57 24.50 4.20
C GLN A 8 12.06 24.76 3.96
N PHE A 9 12.75 23.91 3.19
CA PHE A 9 14.17 24.10 2.89
C PHE A 9 14.48 25.39 2.11
N ASN A 10 13.58 25.81 1.21
CA ASN A 10 13.82 27.00 0.38
C ASN A 10 13.39 28.33 1.04
N THR A 11 12.47 28.30 2.02
CA THR A 11 11.86 29.52 2.57
C THR A 11 12.21 29.81 4.02
N ILE A 12 12.68 28.83 4.79
CA ILE A 12 13.06 29.00 6.21
C ILE A 12 14.58 29.21 6.28
N PRO A 13 15.06 30.44 6.57
CA PRO A 13 16.49 30.71 6.69
C PRO A 13 17.07 29.97 7.90
N GLY A 14 18.26 29.38 7.77
CA GLY A 14 18.90 28.67 8.87
C GLY A 14 18.52 27.20 9.01
N LEU A 15 17.58 26.69 8.17
CA LEU A 15 17.13 25.30 8.23
C LEU A 15 18.13 24.32 7.62
N MET A 16 18.75 24.66 6.47
CA MET A 16 19.80 23.81 5.89
C MET A 16 21.08 23.86 6.73
N GLU A 17 21.33 24.97 7.39
CA GLU A 17 22.45 25.18 8.31
C GLU A 17 22.24 24.51 9.67
N GLY A 18 21.04 23.96 9.93
CA GLY A 18 20.71 23.24 11.17
C GLY A 18 20.52 24.14 12.40
N THR A 19 20.43 25.46 12.19
CA THR A 19 20.25 26.45 13.28
C THR A 19 18.80 26.59 13.72
N VAL A 20 17.86 26.28 12.83
CA VAL A 20 16.41 26.39 13.05
C VAL A 20 15.77 25.01 12.95
N ARG A 21 14.75 24.75 13.79
CA ARG A 21 13.98 23.50 13.76
C ARG A 21 12.93 23.54 12.64
N PRO A 22 12.75 22.45 11.86
CA PRO A 22 11.70 22.38 10.84
C PRO A 22 10.30 22.28 11.46
N ASP A 23 9.30 22.60 10.64
CA ASP A 23 7.90 22.43 11.01
C ASP A 23 7.46 20.99 10.71
N TYR A 24 7.62 20.13 11.71
CA TYR A 24 7.17 18.73 11.64
C TYR A 24 5.65 18.60 11.64
N ALA A 25 4.93 19.50 12.31
CA ALA A 25 3.48 19.41 12.48
C ALA A 25 2.76 19.49 11.12
N LYS A 26 3.28 20.31 10.21
CA LYS A 26 2.72 20.43 8.87
C LYS A 26 2.92 19.18 8.02
N CYS A 27 4.09 18.52 8.11
CA CYS A 27 4.31 17.23 7.45
C CYS A 27 3.38 16.14 8.01
N VAL A 28 3.23 16.08 9.33
CA VAL A 28 2.29 15.14 9.99
C VAL A 28 0.86 15.38 9.52
N LYS A 29 0.41 16.65 9.47
CA LYS A 29 -0.94 16.99 9.01
C LYS A 29 -1.21 16.49 7.59
N ILE A 30 -0.25 16.65 6.67
CA ILE A 30 -0.40 16.22 5.27
C ILE A 30 -0.59 14.70 5.19
N SER A 31 0.22 13.91 5.90
CA SER A 31 0.10 12.46 5.87
C SER A 31 -1.17 11.98 6.57
N THR A 32 -1.58 12.61 7.68
CA THR A 32 -2.83 12.30 8.39
C THR A 32 -4.07 12.60 7.56
N ASP A 33 -4.16 13.79 6.95
CA ASP A 33 -5.32 14.17 6.14
C ASP A 33 -5.48 13.24 4.93
N ALA A 34 -4.36 12.91 4.28
CA ALA A 34 -4.35 11.99 3.14
C ALA A 34 -4.73 10.56 3.55
N SER A 35 -4.16 10.02 4.63
CA SER A 35 -4.46 8.65 5.05
C SER A 35 -5.91 8.46 5.48
N LEU A 36 -6.48 9.45 6.18
CA LEU A 36 -7.88 9.43 6.60
C LEU A 36 -8.86 9.46 5.42
N ARG A 37 -8.55 10.24 4.38
CA ARG A 37 -9.40 10.37 3.21
C ARG A 37 -9.29 9.18 2.27
N GLU A 38 -8.07 8.77 1.95
CA GLU A 38 -7.79 7.78 0.92
C GLU A 38 -7.99 6.32 1.38
N MET A 39 -8.15 6.06 2.69
CA MET A 39 -8.48 4.72 3.17
C MET A 39 -9.93 4.30 2.89
N ILE A 40 -10.84 5.27 2.71
CA ILE A 40 -12.28 5.00 2.57
C ILE A 40 -12.59 4.25 1.26
N PRO A 41 -12.10 4.66 0.08
CA PRO A 41 -12.45 3.97 -1.16
C PRO A 41 -11.98 2.51 -1.22
N PRO A 42 -10.72 2.16 -0.85
CA PRO A 42 -10.30 0.76 -0.79
C PRO A 42 -11.09 -0.05 0.24
N GLY A 43 -11.37 0.51 1.42
CA GLY A 43 -12.20 -0.17 2.43
C GLY A 43 -13.61 -0.44 1.93
N ALA A 44 -14.25 0.56 1.30
CA ALA A 44 -15.57 0.42 0.71
C ALA A 44 -15.58 -0.63 -0.42
N LEU A 45 -14.56 -0.66 -1.27
CA LEU A 45 -14.45 -1.67 -2.33
C LEU A 45 -14.46 -3.09 -1.74
N VAL A 46 -13.68 -3.34 -0.68
CA VAL A 46 -13.58 -4.66 -0.06
C VAL A 46 -14.89 -5.07 0.62
N MET A 47 -15.50 -4.17 1.41
CA MET A 47 -16.75 -4.46 2.12
C MET A 47 -17.96 -4.59 1.19
N LEU A 48 -18.04 -3.74 0.16
CA LEU A 48 -19.20 -3.74 -0.74
C LEU A 48 -19.15 -4.89 -1.75
N THR A 49 -17.98 -5.45 -2.06
CA THR A 49 -17.85 -6.50 -3.08
C THR A 49 -18.67 -7.75 -2.71
N PRO A 50 -18.52 -8.37 -1.52
CA PRO A 50 -19.34 -9.51 -1.12
C PRO A 50 -20.84 -9.19 -1.06
N LEU A 51 -21.19 -7.99 -0.55
CA LEU A 51 -22.58 -7.57 -0.42
C LEU A 51 -23.26 -7.41 -1.79
N ILE A 52 -22.60 -6.76 -2.74
CA ILE A 52 -23.12 -6.56 -4.09
C ILE A 52 -23.14 -7.89 -4.85
N ALA A 53 -22.03 -8.64 -4.85
CA ALA A 53 -21.95 -9.91 -5.56
C ALA A 53 -22.96 -10.94 -5.02
N GLY A 54 -23.04 -11.10 -3.70
CA GLY A 54 -23.97 -12.03 -3.06
C GLY A 54 -25.43 -11.65 -3.25
N THR A 55 -25.78 -10.37 -3.08
CA THR A 55 -27.17 -9.91 -3.19
C THR A 55 -27.68 -9.94 -4.63
N PHE A 56 -26.91 -9.44 -5.58
CA PHE A 56 -27.36 -9.32 -6.97
C PHE A 56 -27.14 -10.60 -7.78
N PHE A 57 -26.00 -11.29 -7.60
CA PHE A 57 -25.56 -12.40 -8.46
C PHE A 57 -25.53 -13.77 -7.77
N GLY A 58 -25.78 -13.83 -6.45
CA GLY A 58 -25.89 -15.09 -5.72
C GLY A 58 -24.56 -15.70 -5.27
N VAL A 59 -24.67 -16.86 -4.62
CA VAL A 59 -23.56 -17.53 -3.91
C VAL A 59 -22.56 -18.19 -4.85
N GLU A 60 -22.99 -18.61 -6.04
CA GLU A 60 -22.15 -19.23 -7.06
C GLU A 60 -21.17 -18.20 -7.63
N THR A 61 -21.66 -17.02 -7.99
CA THR A 61 -20.83 -15.90 -8.46
C THR A 61 -19.87 -15.44 -7.38
N LEU A 62 -20.36 -15.29 -6.14
CA LEU A 62 -19.53 -14.90 -4.99
C LEU A 62 -18.39 -15.90 -4.76
N SER A 63 -18.66 -17.21 -4.88
CA SER A 63 -17.65 -18.26 -4.76
C SER A 63 -16.53 -18.12 -5.81
N GLY A 64 -16.89 -17.79 -7.06
CA GLY A 64 -15.93 -17.50 -8.12
C GLY A 64 -15.08 -16.27 -7.84
N VAL A 65 -15.69 -15.19 -7.33
CA VAL A 65 -14.98 -13.96 -6.94
C VAL A 65 -13.96 -14.24 -5.83
N LEU A 66 -14.36 -14.99 -4.79
CA LEU A 66 -13.48 -15.34 -3.68
C LEU A 66 -12.29 -16.20 -4.14
N ALA A 67 -12.55 -17.23 -4.94
CA ALA A 67 -11.50 -18.11 -5.47
C ALA A 67 -10.51 -17.32 -6.36
N GLY A 68 -11.03 -16.47 -7.25
CA GLY A 68 -10.22 -15.61 -8.13
C GLY A 68 -9.37 -14.60 -7.36
N ALA A 69 -9.98 -13.92 -6.39
CA ALA A 69 -9.29 -12.95 -5.53
C ALA A 69 -8.17 -13.60 -4.72
N LEU A 70 -8.37 -14.83 -4.23
CA LEU A 70 -7.35 -15.59 -3.51
C LEU A 70 -6.14 -15.91 -4.40
N VAL A 71 -6.36 -16.57 -5.54
CA VAL A 71 -5.26 -17.05 -6.39
C VAL A 71 -4.50 -15.92 -7.07
N SER A 72 -5.17 -14.81 -7.39
CA SER A 72 -4.55 -13.62 -7.97
C SER A 72 -3.87 -12.76 -6.91
N GLY A 73 -4.56 -12.46 -5.81
CA GLY A 73 -4.07 -11.54 -4.79
C GLY A 73 -2.85 -12.03 -4.02
N ILE A 74 -2.67 -13.35 -3.86
CA ILE A 74 -1.44 -13.92 -3.28
C ILE A 74 -0.23 -13.64 -4.19
N GLN A 75 -0.38 -13.74 -5.50
CA GLN A 75 0.74 -13.52 -6.43
C GLN A 75 1.19 -12.06 -6.48
N CYS A 76 0.26 -11.11 -6.31
CA CYS A 76 0.59 -9.69 -6.28
C CYS A 76 1.38 -9.27 -5.02
N GLN A 77 1.39 -10.10 -3.97
CA GLN A 77 2.19 -9.90 -2.76
C GLN A 77 3.63 -10.39 -2.97
N THR A 78 4.31 -9.92 -4.03
CA THR A 78 5.66 -10.40 -4.35
C THR A 78 6.72 -9.92 -3.35
N PRO A 79 7.72 -10.75 -3.02
CA PRO A 79 8.82 -10.42 -2.11
C PRO A 79 9.89 -9.50 -2.72
N ALA A 80 9.88 -9.28 -4.05
CA ALA A 80 10.81 -8.39 -4.74
C ALA A 80 10.79 -6.94 -4.20
N ARG A 81 9.76 -6.57 -3.44
CA ARG A 81 9.52 -5.23 -2.93
C ARG A 81 10.45 -4.85 -1.77
N GLY A 82 10.86 -5.82 -0.94
CA GLY A 82 11.87 -5.61 0.11
C GLY A 82 13.32 -5.65 -0.39
N ALA A 83 13.54 -6.09 -1.63
CA ALA A 83 14.88 -6.15 -2.22
C ALA A 83 15.43 -4.76 -2.51
N TRP A 84 14.59 -3.82 -2.95
CA TRP A 84 15.00 -2.43 -3.16
C TRP A 84 15.34 -1.69 -1.87
N ASP A 85 14.65 -2.01 -0.77
CA ASP A 85 15.00 -1.50 0.56
C ASP A 85 16.36 -2.06 1.03
N ASN A 86 16.57 -3.36 0.84
CA ASN A 86 17.84 -4.01 1.16
C ASN A 86 19.01 -3.54 0.29
N ALA A 87 18.77 -2.79 -0.79
CA ALA A 87 19.82 -2.10 -1.54
C ALA A 87 20.49 -0.97 -0.72
N LYS A 88 19.99 -0.65 0.49
CA LYS A 88 20.73 0.05 1.57
C LYS A 88 22.07 -0.61 1.92
N TYR A 89 22.33 -1.82 1.43
CA TYR A 89 23.67 -2.39 1.33
C TYR A 89 24.72 -1.41 0.78
N ILE A 90 24.38 -0.57 -0.21
CA ILE A 90 25.27 0.48 -0.77
C ILE A 90 25.57 1.56 0.28
N GLU A 91 24.59 1.89 1.13
CA GLU A 91 24.77 2.84 2.23
C GLU A 91 25.64 2.28 3.36
N ALA A 92 25.51 0.98 3.63
CA ALA A 92 26.20 0.30 4.72
C ALA A 92 27.67 0.00 4.38
N GLY A 93 28.02 -0.14 3.09
CA GLY A 93 29.42 -0.23 2.65
C GLY A 93 30.21 -1.41 3.23
N VAL A 94 29.53 -2.46 3.69
CA VAL A 94 30.10 -3.51 4.55
C VAL A 94 31.10 -4.40 3.81
N SER A 95 30.95 -4.53 2.49
CA SER A 95 31.84 -5.34 1.66
C SER A 95 32.39 -4.52 0.49
N GLU A 96 33.46 -5.01 -0.11
CA GLU A 96 34.18 -4.26 -1.14
C GLU A 96 33.32 -3.91 -2.35
N HIS A 97 32.40 -4.79 -2.75
CA HIS A 97 31.44 -4.49 -3.81
C HIS A 97 30.48 -3.33 -3.42
N ALA A 98 29.97 -3.29 -2.19
CA ALA A 98 29.16 -2.17 -1.71
C ALA A 98 29.91 -0.84 -1.78
N LYS A 99 31.20 -0.84 -1.40
CA LYS A 99 32.04 0.35 -1.44
C LYS A 99 32.30 0.83 -2.87
N THR A 100 32.40 -0.07 -3.84
CA THR A 100 32.53 0.31 -5.26
C THR A 100 31.29 1.01 -5.82
N LEU A 101 30.10 0.74 -5.24
CA LEU A 101 28.83 1.37 -5.61
C LEU A 101 28.56 2.64 -4.79
N GLY A 102 29.22 2.80 -3.65
CA GLY A 102 29.16 3.99 -2.81
C GLY A 102 30.09 5.11 -3.30
N PRO A 103 30.35 6.15 -2.47
CA PRO A 103 29.74 6.44 -1.16
C PRO A 103 28.32 6.99 -1.26
N LYS A 104 27.69 7.31 -0.12
CA LYS A 104 26.38 7.99 -0.08
C LYS A 104 26.42 9.26 -0.93
N GLY A 105 25.41 9.43 -1.78
CA GLY A 105 25.33 10.52 -2.76
C GLY A 105 25.88 10.19 -4.15
N SER A 106 26.48 9.00 -4.35
CA SER A 106 26.84 8.50 -5.69
C SER A 106 25.59 8.29 -6.57
N GLU A 107 25.76 8.21 -7.88
CA GLU A 107 24.65 7.95 -8.80
C GLU A 107 24.02 6.57 -8.58
N CYS A 108 24.83 5.56 -8.23
CA CYS A 108 24.32 4.24 -7.85
C CYS A 108 23.50 4.28 -6.55
N HIS A 109 23.94 5.06 -5.55
CA HIS A 109 23.17 5.26 -4.31
C HIS A 109 21.84 5.97 -4.59
N LYS A 110 21.84 7.04 -5.38
CA LYS A 110 20.61 7.73 -5.79
C LYS A 110 19.65 6.79 -6.52
N ALA A 111 20.15 5.97 -7.45
CA ALA A 111 19.33 4.99 -8.15
C ALA A 111 18.69 3.96 -7.20
N ALA A 112 19.44 3.50 -6.20
CA ALA A 112 18.90 2.62 -5.15
C ALA A 112 17.81 3.30 -4.31
N VAL A 113 17.99 4.58 -3.95
CA VAL A 113 16.96 5.37 -3.24
C VAL A 113 15.69 5.52 -4.08
N ILE A 114 15.81 5.76 -5.39
CA ILE A 114 14.63 5.79 -6.29
C ILE A 114 13.90 4.44 -6.25
N GLY A 115 14.64 3.32 -6.31
CA GLY A 115 14.06 1.98 -6.17
C GLY A 115 13.31 1.77 -4.85
N ASP A 116 13.90 2.19 -3.72
CA ASP A 116 13.28 2.08 -2.39
C ASP A 116 11.97 2.90 -2.33
N THR A 117 11.99 4.15 -2.82
CA THR A 117 10.78 5.00 -2.82
C THR A 117 9.64 4.48 -3.70
N ILE A 118 9.95 3.72 -4.76
CA ILE A 118 8.94 3.01 -5.56
C ILE A 118 8.43 1.78 -4.78
N GLY A 119 9.33 1.11 -4.07
CA GLY A 119 9.04 -0.06 -3.25
C GLY A 119 8.18 0.23 -2.01
N ASP A 120 8.30 1.41 -1.41
CA ASP A 120 7.59 1.79 -0.18
C ASP A 120 6.06 1.62 -0.25
N PRO A 121 5.31 2.24 -1.19
CA PRO A 121 3.86 2.03 -1.26
C PRO A 121 3.51 0.57 -1.57
N LEU A 122 4.39 -0.14 -2.29
CA LEU A 122 4.18 -1.51 -2.70
C LEU A 122 4.35 -2.50 -1.53
N LYS A 123 5.38 -2.33 -0.71
CA LYS A 123 5.74 -3.23 0.40
C LYS A 123 5.02 -2.88 1.69
N ASP A 124 4.69 -1.61 1.92
CA ASP A 124 4.14 -1.14 3.21
C ASP A 124 2.66 -0.78 3.15
N THR A 125 2.10 -0.53 1.95
CA THR A 125 0.68 -0.17 1.80
C THR A 125 -0.09 -1.25 1.04
N SER A 126 0.12 -1.39 -0.27
CA SER A 126 -0.73 -2.25 -1.09
C SER A 126 -0.48 -3.73 -0.83
N GLY A 127 0.78 -4.16 -0.72
CA GLY A 127 1.15 -5.57 -0.58
C GLY A 127 0.51 -6.23 0.64
N PRO A 128 0.84 -5.79 1.88
CA PRO A 128 0.28 -6.38 3.09
C PRO A 128 -1.25 -6.26 3.18
N SER A 129 -1.82 -5.19 2.62
CA SER A 129 -3.28 -4.98 2.62
C SER A 129 -4.04 -6.01 1.78
N LEU A 130 -3.43 -6.59 0.74
CA LEU A 130 -4.09 -7.62 -0.08
C LEU A 130 -4.40 -8.89 0.71
N ASN A 131 -3.57 -9.25 1.69
CA ASN A 131 -3.87 -10.39 2.58
C ASN A 131 -5.11 -10.12 3.44
N ILE A 132 -5.25 -8.89 3.94
CA ILE A 132 -6.41 -8.47 4.72
C ILE A 132 -7.66 -8.48 3.84
N LEU A 133 -7.56 -7.94 2.62
CA LEU A 133 -8.64 -7.95 1.64
C LEU A 133 -9.20 -9.35 1.41
N ILE A 134 -8.34 -10.35 1.16
CA ILE A 134 -8.78 -11.72 0.88
C ILE A 134 -9.47 -12.33 2.10
N LYS A 135 -8.85 -12.21 3.28
CA LYS A 135 -9.39 -12.80 4.52
C LYS A 135 -10.70 -12.14 4.92
N LEU A 136 -10.79 -10.83 4.80
CA LEU A 136 -11.97 -10.06 5.17
C LEU A 136 -13.16 -10.42 4.28
N MET A 137 -13.00 -10.40 2.95
CA MET A 137 -14.08 -10.79 2.04
C MET A 137 -14.54 -12.23 2.28
N THR A 138 -13.62 -13.13 2.61
CA THR A 138 -13.94 -14.54 2.88
C THR A 138 -14.79 -14.68 4.14
N VAL A 139 -14.38 -14.05 5.24
CA VAL A 139 -15.12 -14.11 6.51
C VAL A 139 -16.47 -13.40 6.40
N GLU A 140 -16.51 -12.24 5.74
CA GLU A 140 -17.75 -11.50 5.49
C GLU A 140 -18.74 -12.35 4.66
N SER A 141 -18.26 -12.96 3.58
CA SER A 141 -19.09 -13.85 2.74
C SER A 141 -19.63 -15.03 3.53
N LEU A 142 -18.84 -15.59 4.45
CA LEU A 142 -19.27 -16.70 5.32
C LEU A 142 -20.36 -16.25 6.31
N VAL A 143 -20.21 -15.08 6.93
CA VAL A 143 -21.19 -14.54 7.88
C VAL A 143 -22.53 -14.26 7.19
N PHE A 144 -22.50 -13.70 5.99
CA PHE A 144 -23.71 -13.40 5.20
C PHE A 144 -24.19 -14.56 4.33
N ALA A 145 -23.54 -15.73 4.37
CA ALA A 145 -23.90 -16.86 3.51
C ALA A 145 -25.38 -17.29 3.62
N PRO A 146 -25.99 -17.42 4.81
CA PRO A 146 -27.42 -17.75 4.91
C PRO A 146 -28.31 -16.67 4.28
N PHE A 147 -27.96 -15.40 4.48
CA PHE A 147 -28.68 -14.28 3.90
C PHE A 147 -28.62 -14.30 2.37
N PHE A 148 -27.44 -14.51 1.78
CA PHE A 148 -27.29 -14.59 0.33
C PHE A 148 -27.96 -15.82 -0.28
N ALA A 149 -27.97 -16.96 0.42
CA ALA A 149 -28.65 -18.17 -0.07
C ALA A 149 -30.17 -17.97 -0.15
N GLU A 150 -30.76 -17.32 0.85
CA GLU A 150 -32.20 -17.11 0.92
C GLU A 150 -32.67 -15.93 0.06
N HIS A 151 -31.97 -14.79 0.14
CA HIS A 151 -32.41 -13.51 -0.45
C HIS A 151 -31.56 -13.02 -1.63
N GLY A 152 -30.43 -13.69 -1.93
CA GLY A 152 -29.52 -13.27 -3.00
C GLY A 152 -29.90 -13.77 -4.40
N GLY A 153 -29.11 -13.37 -5.39
CA GLY A 153 -29.31 -13.71 -6.79
C GLY A 153 -30.48 -12.99 -7.45
N SER A 154 -30.79 -11.76 -7.00
CA SER A 154 -31.96 -11.03 -7.47
C SER A 154 -32.02 -10.88 -9.00
N LEU A 155 -30.87 -10.72 -9.68
CA LEU A 155 -30.80 -10.61 -11.15
C LEU A 155 -31.23 -11.89 -11.88
N PHE A 156 -31.06 -13.06 -11.25
CA PHE A 156 -31.42 -14.35 -11.83
C PHE A 156 -32.82 -14.82 -11.42
N ARG A 157 -33.48 -14.08 -10.52
CA ARG A 157 -34.84 -14.34 -10.02
C ARG A 157 -35.90 -13.40 -10.63
N ILE A 158 -35.48 -12.35 -11.35
CA ILE A 158 -36.34 -11.45 -12.14
C ILE A 158 -36.51 -12.05 -13.54
#